data_AF-A0A9E3XIB4-F1
#
_entry.id   AF-A0A9E3XIB4-F1
#
_cell.length_a   1.000
_cell.length_b   1.000
_cell.length_c   1.000
_cell.angle_alpha   90.00
_cell.angle_beta   90.00
_cell.angle_gamma   90.00
#
_symmetry.space_group_name_H-M   'P 1'
#
loop_
_entity.id
_entity.type
_entity.pdbx_description
1 polymer ?
#
loop_
_entity_poly.entity_id
_entity_poly.type
_entity_poly.pdbx_seq_one_letter_code
_entity_poly.pdbx_strand_id
1 'polypeptide(L)' 'MSQSSPCILVIFGASGDLTKRKLVPALFDLYRQKLLPERFA' A
#
# COMPACT_ATOMS: atom_id res chain seq x y z
N MET A 1 15.21 11.18 -6.63
CA MET A 1 14.27 10.16 -6.12
C MET A 1 14.79 8.82 -6.61
N SER A 2 15.20 7.93 -5.71
CA SER A 2 15.66 6.58 -6.09
C SER A 2 14.43 5.79 -6.57
N GLN A 3 14.42 5.42 -7.86
CA GLN A 3 13.34 4.61 -8.41
C GLN A 3 13.47 3.19 -7.83
N SER A 4 12.57 2.82 -6.92
CA SER A 4 12.49 1.44 -6.43
C SER A 4 12.14 0.50 -7.60
N SER A 5 12.78 -0.66 -7.64
CA SER A 5 12.40 -1.72 -8.58
C SER A 5 10.89 -2.03 -8.46
N PRO A 6 10.20 -2.35 -9.58
CA PRO A 6 8.80 -2.75 -9.54
C PRO A 6 8.58 -3.87 -8.51
N CYS A 7 7.55 -3.73 -7.68
CA CYS A 7 7.20 -4.67 -6.62
C CYS A 7 5.68 -4.73 -6.48
N ILE A 8 5.16 -5.89 -6.07
CA ILE A 8 3.74 -6.14 -5.83
C ILE A 8 3.57 -6.47 -4.35
N LEU A 9 2.61 -5.82 -3.68
CA LEU A 9 2.26 -6.09 -2.28
C LEU A 9 1.00 -6.95 -2.20
N VAL A 10 1.16 -8.24 -1.86
CA VAL A 10 0.01 -9.15 -1.67
C VAL A 10 -0.37 -9.24 -0.19
N ILE A 11 -1.58 -8.80 0.17
CA ILE A 11 -2.13 -8.94 1.52
C ILE A 11 -3.04 -10.17 1.57
N PHE A 12 -2.54 -11.26 2.16
CA PHE A 12 -3.37 -12.41 2.51
C PHE A 12 -4.24 -12.08 3.73
N GLY A 13 -5.51 -12.52 3.70
CA GLY A 13 -6.48 -12.15 4.74
C GLY A 13 -6.94 -10.68 4.63
N ALA A 14 -7.16 -10.20 3.40
CA ALA A 14 -7.56 -8.83 3.14
C ALA A 14 -8.90 -8.42 3.82
N SER A 15 -9.73 -9.39 4.18
CA SER A 15 -10.98 -9.19 4.95
C SER A 15 -10.79 -9.11 6.47
N GLY A 16 -9.58 -9.36 6.99
CA GLY A 16 -9.30 -9.39 8.43
C GLY A 16 -9.30 -8.00 9.10
N ASP A 17 -9.45 -7.99 10.43
CA ASP A 17 -9.55 -6.77 11.24
C ASP A 17 -8.32 -5.86 11.08
N LEU A 18 -7.12 -6.45 11.03
CA LEU A 18 -5.87 -5.70 10.86
C LEU A 18 -5.82 -4.98 9.51
N THR A 19 -6.28 -5.64 8.44
CA THR A 19 -6.30 -5.05 7.10
C THR A 19 -7.22 -3.83 7.06
N LYS A 20 -8.43 -3.98 7.61
CA LYS A 20 -9.42 -2.90 7.66
C LYS A 20 -8.98 -1.72 8.53
N ARG A 21 -8.41 -1.99 9.71
CA ARG A 21 -8.12 -0.96 10.71
C ARG A 21 -6.74 -0.32 10.57
N LYS A 22 -5.79 -0.98 9.90
CA LYS A 22 -4.40 -0.52 9.83
C LYS A 22 -3.83 -0.54 8.42
N LEU A 23 -3.85 -1.68 7.72
CA LEU A 23 -3.12 -1.79 6.44
C LEU A 23 -3.73 -0.91 5.34
N VAL A 24 -5.05 -1.00 5.11
CA VAL A 24 -5.73 -0.18 4.09
C VAL A 24 -5.64 1.32 4.42
N PRO A 25 -5.92 1.78 5.66
CA PRO A 25 -5.71 3.18 6.01
C PRO A 25 -4.28 3.67 5.78
N ALA A 26 -3.25 2.90 6.19
CA ALA A 26 -1.85 3.30 6.00
C ALA A 26 -1.46 3.39 4.52
N LEU A 27 -1.91 2.44 3.68
CA LEU A 27 -1.69 2.49 2.24
C LEU A 27 -2.40 3.69 1.60
N PHE A 28 -3.61 4.02 2.07
CA PHE A 28 -4.33 5.20 1.61
C PHE A 28 -3.64 6.51 2.00
N ASP A 29 -3.06 6.59 3.20
CA ASP A 29 -2.26 7.74 3.63
C ASP A 29 -1.00 7.90 2.78
N LEU A 30 -0.31 6.81 2.43
CA LEU A 30 0.84 6.83 1.51
C LEU A 30 0.44 7.27 0.10
N TYR A 31 -0.72 6.83 -0.39
CA TYR A 31 -1.29 7.28 -1.66
C TYR A 31 -1.55 8.79 -1.65
N ARG A 32 -2.22 9.32 -0.61
CA ARG A 32 -2.53 10.75 -0.47
C ARG A 32 -1.28 11.63 -0.41
N GLN A 33 -0.21 11.12 0.19
CA GLN A 33 1.07 11.81 0.29
C GLN A 33 1.96 11.68 -0.96
N LYS A 34 1.49 10.98 -2.01
CA LYS A 34 2.26 10.67 -3.23
C LYS A 34 3.58 9.93 -2.94
N LEU A 35 3.55 9.05 -1.93
CA LEU A 35 4.69 8.22 -1.53
C LEU A 35 4.60 6.80 -2.12
N LEU A 36 3.46 6.43 -2.70
CA LEU A 36 3.34 5.22 -3.51
C LEU A 36 3.75 5.48 -4.96
N PRO A 37 4.33 4.48 -5.65
CA PRO A 37 4.54 4.53 -7.09
C PRO A 37 3.23 4.82 -7.85
N GLU A 38 3.30 5.56 -8.96
CA GLU A 38 2.12 5.82 -9.81
C GLU A 38 1.45 4.52 -10.30
N ARG A 39 2.26 3.48 -10.52
CA ARG A 39 1.81 2.12 -10.87
C ARG A 39 2.01 1.17 -9.70
N PHE A 40 1.26 1.40 -8.62
CA PHE A 40 1.23 0.50 -7.45
C PHE A 40 0.28 -0.69 -7.67
N ALA A 41 0.67 -1.88 -7.21
CA ALA A 41 -0.08 -3.13 -7.30
C ALA A 41 0.03 -3.95 -6.02
#